data_AF-A0A158SPQ6-F1
#
_entry.id   AF-A0A158SPQ6-F1
#
_cell.length_a   1.000
_cell.length_b   1.000
_cell.length_c   1.000
_cell.angle_alpha   90.00
_cell.angle_beta   90.00
_cell.angle_gamma   90.00
#
_symmetry.space_group_name_H-M   'P 1'
#
loop_
_entity.id
_entity.type
_entity.pdbx_description
1 polymer ?
#
loop_
_entity_poly.entity_id
_entity_poly.type
_entity_poly.pdbx_seq_one_letter_code
_entity_poly.pdbx_strand_id
1 'polypeptide(L)'
;MPYTEANLETAMCLWEAYLDGSLSEEAKAKAEAYRVRMGTPSLRHALMYAIEPCEKAFEAGEQLEAYDWEHCPEFLSAWIIKELN
;
A
#
# COMPACT_ATOMS: atom_id res chain seq x y z
N MET A 1 10.49 -6.25 10.42
CA MET A 1 10.33 -4.97 11.15
C MET A 1 9.91 -5.26 12.58
N PRO A 2 10.46 -4.56 13.59
CA PRO A 2 9.83 -4.52 14.90
C PRO A 2 8.42 -3.95 14.76
N TYR A 3 7.46 -4.45 15.54
CA TYR A 3 6.08 -3.97 15.51
C TYR A 3 6.00 -2.60 16.19
N THR A 4 5.71 -1.55 15.44
CA THR A 4 5.51 -0.19 15.98
C THR A 4 4.11 0.31 15.65
N GLU A 5 3.63 1.31 16.40
CA GLU A 5 2.36 1.99 16.13
C GLU A 5 2.32 2.56 14.70
N ALA A 6 3.43 3.16 14.24
CA ALA A 6 3.57 3.67 12.88
C ALA A 6 3.41 2.58 11.80
N ASN A 7 3.99 1.38 12.03
CA ASN A 7 3.83 0.25 11.11
C ASN A 7 2.39 -0.24 11.04
N LEU A 8 1.68 -0.23 12.17
CA LEU A 8 0.29 -0.63 12.22
C LEU A 8 -0.61 0.37 11.47
N GLU A 9 -0.43 1.66 11.73
CA GLU A 9 -1.18 2.73 11.07
C GLU A 9 -0.92 2.73 9.54
N THR A 10 0.33 2.56 9.13
CA THR A 10 0.67 2.43 7.70
C THR A 10 0.00 1.20 7.08
N ALA A 11 0.01 0.05 7.77
CA ALA A 11 -0.65 -1.15 7.28
C ALA A 11 -2.17 -0.97 7.12
N MET A 12 -2.81 -0.29 8.07
CA MET A 12 -4.23 0.02 8.01
C MET A 12 -4.54 0.97 6.85
N CYS A 13 -3.77 2.04 6.71
CA CYS A 13 -3.90 3.03 5.64
C CYS A 13 -3.76 2.40 4.23
N LEU A 14 -2.76 1.54 4.02
CA LEU A 14 -2.59 0.79 2.77
C LEU A 14 -3.75 -0.20 2.52
N TRP A 15 -4.26 -0.83 3.58
CA TRP A 15 -5.37 -1.77 3.46
C TRP A 15 -6.69 -1.05 3.13
N GLU A 16 -6.94 0.09 3.76
CA GLU A 16 -8.11 0.93 3.47
C GLU A 16 -8.06 1.46 2.04
N ALA A 17 -6.91 1.95 1.57
CA ALA A 17 -6.71 2.38 0.20
C ALA A 17 -7.02 1.28 -0.85
N TYR A 18 -6.72 0.03 -0.52
CA TYR A 18 -7.08 -1.10 -1.37
C TYR A 18 -8.59 -1.39 -1.36
N LEU A 19 -9.25 -1.27 -0.21
CA LEU A 19 -10.66 -1.60 -0.04
C LEU A 19 -11.63 -0.51 -0.52
N ASP A 20 -11.29 0.76 -0.29
CA ASP A 20 -12.13 1.91 -0.64
C ASP A 20 -12.11 2.23 -2.14
N GLY A 21 -11.16 1.64 -2.89
CA GLY A 21 -11.03 1.82 -4.32
C GLY A 21 -10.40 3.16 -4.72
N SER A 22 -9.66 3.80 -3.81
CA SER A 22 -8.87 5.01 -4.09
C SER A 22 -7.67 4.77 -5.00
N LEU A 23 -7.30 3.50 -5.25
CA LEU A 23 -6.24 3.14 -6.18
C LEU A 23 -6.51 3.62 -7.62
N SER A 24 -5.45 3.87 -8.37
CA SER A 24 -5.55 4.12 -9.81
C SER A 24 -6.15 2.91 -10.55
N GLU A 25 -6.81 3.15 -11.69
CA GLU A 25 -7.44 2.07 -12.48
C GLU A 25 -6.43 1.01 -12.94
N GLU A 26 -5.21 1.43 -13.28
CA GLU A 26 -4.13 0.51 -13.64
C GLU A 26 -3.71 -0.36 -12.45
N ALA A 27 -3.54 0.24 -11.26
CA ALA A 27 -3.21 -0.50 -10.05
C ALA A 27 -4.32 -1.48 -9.66
N LYS A 28 -5.60 -1.07 -9.74
CA LYS A 28 -6.75 -1.96 -9.53
C LYS A 28 -6.72 -3.17 -10.44
N ALA A 29 -6.54 -2.95 -11.75
CA ALA A 29 -6.49 -4.03 -12.72
C ALA A 29 -5.35 -5.01 -12.44
N LYS A 30 -4.18 -4.50 -12.09
CA LYS A 30 -3.00 -5.33 -11.76
C LYS A 30 -3.17 -6.10 -10.45
N ALA A 31 -3.69 -5.46 -9.41
CA ALA A 31 -3.98 -6.11 -8.13
C ALA A 31 -5.04 -7.20 -8.28
N GLU A 32 -6.08 -6.96 -9.08
CA GLU A 32 -7.12 -7.95 -9.36
C GLU A 32 -6.56 -9.14 -10.15
N ALA A 33 -5.75 -8.90 -11.18
CA ALA A 33 -5.08 -9.96 -11.92
C ALA A 33 -4.18 -10.82 -11.01
N TYR A 34 -3.42 -10.18 -10.11
CA TYR A 34 -2.61 -10.86 -9.12
C TYR A 34 -3.49 -11.69 -8.15
N ARG A 35 -4.59 -11.13 -7.66
CA ARG A 35 -5.55 -11.83 -6.77
C ARG A 35 -6.14 -13.06 -7.43
N VAL A 36 -6.55 -12.96 -8.70
CA VAL A 36 -7.10 -14.09 -9.47
C VAL A 36 -6.06 -15.20 -9.63
N ARG A 37 -4.79 -14.85 -9.86
CA ARG A 37 -3.71 -15.81 -10.08
C ARG A 37 -3.18 -16.45 -8.80
N MET A 38 -3.03 -15.68 -7.73
CA MET A 38 -2.31 -16.08 -6.50
C MET A 38 -3.21 -16.26 -5.27
N GLY A 39 -4.46 -15.81 -5.35
CA GLY A 39 -5.42 -15.80 -4.25
C GLY A 39 -5.31 -14.57 -3.33
N THR A 40 -6.40 -14.29 -2.60
CA THR A 40 -6.50 -13.18 -1.65
C THR A 40 -5.44 -13.21 -0.53
N PRO A 41 -5.06 -14.35 0.06
CA PRO A 41 -4.02 -14.37 1.10
C PRO A 41 -2.66 -13.88 0.59
N SER A 42 -2.28 -14.27 -0.62
CA SER A 42 -1.03 -13.84 -1.25
C SER A 42 -1.04 -12.34 -1.52
N LEU A 43 -2.17 -11.78 -1.97
CA LEU A 43 -2.31 -10.34 -2.15
C LEU A 43 -2.11 -9.60 -0.82
N ARG A 44 -2.75 -10.06 0.26
CA ARG A 44 -2.58 -9.45 1.60
C ARG A 44 -1.11 -9.46 2.03
N HIS A 45 -0.41 -10.57 1.86
CA HIS A 45 1.02 -10.64 2.15
C HIS A 45 1.85 -9.70 1.26
N ALA A 46 1.49 -9.57 -0.03
CA ALA A 46 2.15 -8.63 -0.93
C ALA A 46 1.99 -7.18 -0.44
N LEU A 47 0.78 -6.79 -0.03
CA LEU A 47 0.53 -5.45 0.54
C LEU A 47 1.29 -5.22 1.85
N MET A 48 1.50 -6.26 2.68
CA MET A 48 2.36 -6.13 3.87
C MET A 48 3.81 -5.79 3.53
N TYR A 49 4.33 -6.22 2.38
CA TYR A 49 5.68 -5.84 1.94
C TYR A 49 5.76 -4.37 1.47
N ALA A 50 4.62 -3.71 1.27
CA ALA A 50 4.56 -2.29 0.91
C ALA A 50 4.67 -1.36 2.13
N ILE A 51 4.56 -1.87 3.37
CA ILE A 51 4.61 -1.08 4.62
C ILE A 51 5.94 -0.34 4.76
N GLU A 52 7.07 -1.05 4.80
CA GLU A 52 8.39 -0.41 5.00
C GLU A 52 8.74 0.58 3.87
N PRO A 53 8.50 0.25 2.58
CA PRO A 53 8.66 1.21 1.50
C PRO A 53 7.77 2.46 1.64
N CYS A 54 6.52 2.31 2.09
CA CYS A 54 5.60 3.42 2.29
C CYS A 54 6.10 4.35 3.40
N GLU A 55 6.55 3.81 4.54
CA GLU A 55 7.10 4.62 5.63
C GLU A 55 8.34 5.40 5.20
N LYS A 56 9.25 4.77 4.46
CA LYS A 56 10.42 5.46 3.91
C LYS A 56 10.05 6.56 2.92
N ALA A 57 9.01 6.34 2.11
CA ALA A 57 8.50 7.35 1.19
C ALA A 57 7.90 8.53 1.95
N PHE A 58 7.18 8.26 3.04
CA PHE A 58 6.61 9.27 3.93
C PHE A 58 7.71 10.08 4.64
N GLU A 59 8.71 9.42 5.24
CA GLU A 59 9.85 10.07 5.91
C GLU A 59 10.71 10.94 4.97
N ALA A 60 10.73 10.62 3.67
CA ALA A 60 11.50 11.36 2.67
C ALA A 60 10.77 12.62 2.13
N GLY A 61 9.48 12.78 2.41
CA GLY A 61 8.68 13.93 1.97
C GLY A 61 8.85 15.19 2.83
N GLU A 62 8.48 16.36 2.29
CA GLU A 62 8.56 17.66 3.01
C GLU A 62 7.28 18.01 3.81
N GLN A 63 6.20 17.23 3.75
CA GLN A 63 4.94 17.50 4.46
C GLN A 63 4.71 16.49 5.59
N LEU A 64 4.89 16.96 6.83
CA LEU A 64 4.73 16.20 8.07
C LEU A 64 3.39 16.51 8.74
N GLU A 65 2.26 16.25 8.05
CA GLU A 65 1.07 15.84 8.80
C GLU A 65 1.13 14.31 8.89
N ALA A 66 1.30 13.80 10.11
CA ALA A 66 1.30 12.36 10.35
C ALA A 66 0.02 11.77 9.76
N TYR A 67 0.16 10.75 8.91
CA TYR A 67 -0.96 10.00 8.34
C TYR A 67 -1.82 10.82 7.35
N ASP A 68 -1.16 11.50 6.41
CA ASP A 68 -1.85 12.00 5.22
C ASP A 68 -2.50 10.83 4.47
N TRP A 69 -3.82 10.74 4.58
CA TRP A 69 -4.64 9.70 3.97
C TRP A 69 -4.59 9.71 2.44
N GLU A 70 -4.06 10.78 1.81
CA GLU A 70 -3.80 10.83 0.37
C GLU A 70 -2.49 10.11 -0.02
N HIS A 71 -1.53 9.97 0.90
CA HIS A 71 -0.23 9.35 0.63
C HIS A 71 -0.33 7.85 0.35
N CYS A 72 -1.09 7.10 1.16
CA CYS A 72 -1.15 5.63 1.02
C CYS A 72 -1.79 5.19 -0.31
N PRO A 73 -2.90 5.76 -0.79
CA PRO A 73 -3.46 5.43 -2.10
C PRO A 73 -2.51 5.68 -3.27
N GLU A 74 -1.83 6.83 -3.27
CA GLU A 74 -0.88 7.20 -4.32
C GLU A 74 0.34 6.29 -4.31
N PHE A 75 0.95 6.14 -3.13
CA PHE A 75 2.08 5.25 -2.92
C PHE A 75 1.74 3.82 -3.33
N LEU A 76 0.60 3.30 -2.85
CA LEU A 76 0.21 1.93 -3.09
C LEU A 76 -0.10 1.69 -4.57
N SER A 77 -0.72 2.65 -5.25
CA SER A 77 -0.95 2.58 -6.69
C SER A 77 0.37 2.44 -7.45
N ALA A 78 1.35 3.31 -7.16
CA ALA A 78 2.66 3.26 -7.79
C ALA A 78 3.41 1.96 -7.46
N TRP A 79 3.36 1.52 -6.20
CA TRP A 79 4.01 0.30 -5.74
C TRP A 79 3.42 -0.94 -6.41
N ILE A 80 2.09 -1.05 -6.52
CA ILE A 80 1.43 -2.16 -7.22
C ILE A 80 1.88 -2.21 -8.67
N ILE A 81 1.83 -1.09 -9.39
CA ILE A 81 2.21 -1.01 -10.80
C ILE A 81 3.67 -1.42 -11.00
N LYS A 82 4.57 -1.06 -10.10
CA LYS A 82 6.00 -1.30 -10.25
C LYS A 82 6.47 -2.66 -9.72
N GLU A 83 5.98 -3.08 -8.56
CA GLU A 83 6.61 -4.15 -7.75
C GLU A 83 5.75 -5.42 -7.63
N LEU A 84 4.42 -5.33 -7.78
CA LEU A 84 3.53 -6.50 -7.67
C LEU A 84 3.67 -7.42 -8.90
N ASN A 85 4.21 -8.64 -8.74
CA ASN A 85 4.54 -9.52 -9.88
C ASN A 85 3.95 -10.92 -9.80
#